data_AF-A0A1C5HF45-F1
#
_entry.id   AF-A0A1C5HF45-F1
#
_cell.length_a   1.000
_cell.length_b   1.000
_cell.length_c   1.000
_cell.angle_alpha   90.00
_cell.angle_beta   90.00
_cell.angle_gamma   90.00
#
_symmetry.space_group_name_H-M   'P 1'
#
loop_
_entity.id
_entity.type
_entity.pdbx_description
1 polymer ?
#
loop_
_entity_poly.entity_id
_entity_poly.type
_entity_poly.pdbx_seq_one_letter_code
_entity_poly.pdbx_strand_id
1 'polypeptide(L)' 'MKAVVYDGPRTVSVKEVPDARIERPTDALVRITTTNICGSDLHMYDGRTDLQPGTVLGHENMGEVIGIRCVER' A
#
# COMPACT_ATOMS: atom_id res chain seq x y z
N MET A 1 0.94 9.74 5.91
CA MET A 1 0.11 8.62 6.41
C MET A 1 0.98 7.47 6.91
N LYS A 2 0.48 6.65 7.84
CA LYS A 2 1.16 5.43 8.31
C LYS A 2 0.99 4.28 7.33
N ALA A 3 2.04 3.49 7.11
CA ALA A 3 2.02 2.29 6.28
C ALA A 3 2.97 1.20 6.82
N VAL A 4 2.68 -0.06 6.52
CA VAL A 4 3.61 -1.18 6.76
C VAL A 4 4.64 -1.19 5.64
N VAL A 5 5.91 -1.03 6.00
CA VAL A 5 7.04 -0.96 5.08
C VAL A 5 7.94 -2.18 5.28
N TYR A 6 8.29 -2.83 4.18
CA TYR A 6 9.27 -3.92 4.15
C TYR A 6 10.68 -3.36 4.36
N ASP A 7 11.39 -3.87 5.36
CA ASP A 7 12.75 -3.45 5.72
C ASP A 7 13.81 -4.55 5.47
N GLY A 8 13.39 -5.68 4.90
CA GLY A 8 14.24 -6.84 4.61
C GLY A 8 13.62 -8.14 5.14
N PRO A 9 14.29 -9.28 4.92
CA PRO A 9 13.78 -10.57 5.36
C PRO A 9 13.45 -10.55 6.86
N ARG A 10 12.22 -10.95 7.16
CA ARG A 10 11.57 -11.00 8.48
C ARG A 10 11.45 -9.68 9.22
N THR A 11 11.60 -8.56 8.52
CA THR A 11 11.61 -7.22 9.11
C THR A 11 10.62 -6.31 8.39
N VAL A 12 9.61 -5.85 9.10
CA VAL A 12 8.64 -4.85 8.64
C VAL A 12 8.42 -3.83 9.76
N SER A 13 8.18 -2.57 9.38
CA SER A 13 7.94 -1.49 10.34
C SER A 13 6.74 -0.65 9.90
N VAL A 14 6.00 -0.10 10.86
CA VAL A 14 5.03 0.96 10.57
C VAL A 14 5.79 2.28 10.48
N LYS A 15 5.77 2.91 9.30
CA LYS A 15 6.47 4.17 9.03
C LYS A 15 5.50 5.25 8.53
N GLU A 16 5.84 6.51 8.74
CA GLU A 16 5.20 7.62 8.06
C GLU A 16 5.70 7.69 6.62
N VAL A 17 4.78 7.74 5.67
CA VAL A 17 5.01 7.91 4.23
C VAL A 17 4.18 9.08 3.70
N PRO A 18 4.53 9.69 2.56
CA PRO A 18 3.71 10.73 1.95
C PRO A 18 2.29 10.25 1.70
N ASP A 19 1.32 11.16 1.82
CA ASP A 19 -0.07 10.82 1.51
C ASP A 19 -0.23 10.49 0.01
N ALA A 20 -1.11 9.54 -0.27
CA ALA A 20 -1.44 9.16 -1.64
C ALA A 20 -2.03 10.35 -2.40
N ARG A 21 -1.67 10.46 -3.68
CA ARG A 21 -2.17 11.48 -4.59
C ARG A 21 -2.68 10.82 -5.87
N ILE A 22 -3.63 11.48 -6.52
CA ILE A 22 -4.08 11.10 -7.86
C ILE A 22 -2.97 11.49 -8.85
N GLU A 23 -2.45 10.51 -9.60
CA GLU A 23 -1.40 10.75 -10.59
C GLU A 23 -1.96 10.70 -12.02
N ARG A 24 -2.96 9.87 -12.26
CA ARG A 24 -3.62 9.71 -13.56
C ARG A 24 -5.11 9.99 -13.47
N PRO A 25 -5.76 10.37 -14.59
CA PRO A 25 -7.20 10.61 -14.63
C PRO A 25 -8.07 9.43 -14.19
N THR A 26 -7.52 8.21 -14.28
CA THR A 26 -8.21 6.96 -13.92
C THR A 26 -8.00 6.53 -12.48
N ASP A 27 -7.22 7.26 -11.68
CA ASP A 27 -6.95 6.88 -10.30
C ASP A 27 -8.08 7.36 -9.36
N ALA A 28 -8.28 6.60 -8.29
CA ALA A 28 -9.14 6.97 -7.17
C ALA A 28 -8.34 6.93 -5.86
N LEU A 29 -8.59 7.88 -4.97
CA LEU A 29 -8.07 7.86 -3.60
C LEU A 29 -9.04 7.14 -2.70
N VAL A 30 -8.52 6.13 -1.99
CA VAL A 30 -9.28 5.34 -1.03
C VAL A 30 -8.70 5.54 0.36
N ARG A 31 -9.53 5.97 1.30
CA ARG A 31 -9.19 5.95 2.72
C ARG A 31 -9.41 4.54 3.23
N ILE A 32 -8.31 3.84 3.50
CA ILE A 32 -8.36 2.46 3.99
C ILE A 32 -9.00 2.41 5.38
N THR A 33 -10.05 1.60 5.54
CA THR A 33 -10.71 1.34 6.83
C THR A 33 -10.25 0.01 7.42
N THR A 34 -10.00 -0.97 6.56
CA THR A 34 -9.59 -2.32 6.94
C THR A 34 -8.72 -2.91 5.84
N THR A 35 -7.72 -3.68 6.24
CA THR A 35 -6.90 -4.48 5.33
C THR A 35 -6.46 -5.74 6.06
N ASN A 36 -6.20 -6.81 5.30
CA ASN A 36 -5.82 -8.10 5.84
C ASN A 36 -4.35 -8.41 5.56
N ILE A 37 -3.86 -9.48 6.18
CA ILE A 37 -2.56 -10.09 5.88
C ILE A 37 -2.85 -11.37 5.11
N CYS A 38 -2.31 -11.46 3.91
CA CYS A 38 -2.46 -12.63 3.05
C CYS A 38 -1.32 -13.63 3.31
N GLY A 39 -1.55 -14.91 2.98
CA GLY A 39 -0.47 -15.90 2.94
C GLY A 39 0.64 -15.54 1.94
N SER A 40 0.30 -14.82 0.86
CA SER A 40 1.27 -14.37 -0.14
C SER A 40 2.23 -13.31 0.41
N ASP A 41 1.82 -12.47 1.37
CA ASP A 41 2.70 -11.49 2.02
C ASP A 41 3.88 -12.17 2.73
N LEU A 42 3.72 -13.43 3.16
CA LEU A 42 4.79 -14.21 3.76
C LEU A 42 5.92 -14.52 2.77
N HIS A 43 5.65 -14.57 1.47
CA HIS A 43 6.71 -14.75 0.47
C HIS A 43 7.65 -13.55 0.44
N MET A 44 7.11 -12.32 0.53
CA MET A 44 7.90 -11.10 0.65
C MET A 44 8.58 -11.02 2.01
N TYR A 45 7.84 -11.27 3.09
CA TYR A 45 8.37 -11.23 4.46
C TYR A 45 9.53 -12.22 4.65
N ASP A 46 9.47 -13.44 4.12
CA ASP A 46 10.57 -14.40 4.21
C ASP A 46 11.74 -14.09 3.26
N GLY A 47 11.67 -13.05 2.43
CA GLY A 47 12.71 -12.71 1.46
C GLY A 47 12.76 -13.65 0.24
N ARG A 48 11.63 -14.27 -0.13
CA ARG A 48 11.53 -15.21 -1.27
C ARG A 48 11.16 -14.52 -2.59
N THR A 49 11.28 -13.20 -2.62
CA THR A 49 10.94 -12.32 -3.76
C THR A 49 12.00 -11.23 -3.87
N ASP A 50 12.09 -10.58 -5.03
CA ASP A 50 13.02 -9.46 -5.26
C ASP A 50 12.50 -8.11 -4.73
N LEU A 51 11.62 -8.14 -3.72
CA LEU A 51 11.05 -6.93 -3.12
C LEU A 51 12.14 -6.08 -2.47
N GLN A 52 12.17 -4.80 -2.80
CA GLN A 52 13.18 -3.87 -2.29
C GLN A 52 12.77 -3.31 -0.91
N PRO A 53 13.72 -3.17 0.03
CA PRO A 53 13.48 -2.44 1.27
C PRO A 53 12.94 -1.02 0.99
N GLY A 54 11.99 -0.58 1.81
CA GLY A 54 11.26 0.67 1.60
C GLY A 54 9.92 0.49 0.87
N THR A 55 9.59 -0.71 0.39
CA THR A 55 8.30 -0.96 -0.29
C THR A 55 7.15 -1.06 0.71
N VAL A 56 6.02 -0.41 0.42
CA VAL A 56 4.77 -0.54 1.19
C VAL A 56 4.09 -1.87 0.86
N LEU A 57 3.70 -2.62 1.90
CA LEU A 57 3.00 -3.90 1.78
C LEU A 57 1.47 -3.75 1.89
N GLY A 58 0.76 -4.80 1.48
CA GLY A 58 -0.69 -4.95 1.62
C GLY A 58 -1.44 -4.88 0.29
N HIS A 59 -2.30 -5.86 0.05
CA HIS A 59 -3.07 -5.98 -1.20
C HIS A 59 -4.51 -6.45 -1.00
N GLU A 60 -4.98 -6.48 0.24
CA GLU A 60 -6.34 -6.92 0.62
C GLU A 60 -7.11 -5.77 1.26
N ASN A 61 -7.15 -4.63 0.57
CA ASN A 61 -7.64 -3.38 1.12
C ASN A 61 -9.16 -3.18 0.93
N MET A 62 -9.83 -2.71 1.96
CA MET A 62 -11.20 -2.19 1.92
C MET A 62 -11.24 -0.77 2.50
N GLY A 63 -12.05 0.10 1.91
CA GLY A 63 -12.15 1.48 2.37
C GLY A 63 -13.16 2.31 1.61
N GLU A 64 -13.14 3.60 1.89
CA GLU A 64 -14.05 4.57 1.30
C GLU A 64 -13.34 5.39 0.23
N VAL A 65 -14.01 5.62 -0.91
CA VAL A 65 -13.50 6.54 -1.94
C VAL A 65 -13.64 7.97 -1.43
N ILE A 66 -12.51 8.67 -1.34
CA ILE A 66 -12.44 10.06 -0.85
C ILE A 66 -12.03 11.07 -1.94
N GLY A 67 -11.65 10.59 -3.12
CA GLY A 67 -11.28 11.45 -4.23
C GLY A 67 -11.19 10.70 -5.55
N ILE A 68 -11.59 11.36 -6.62
CA ILE A 68 -11.40 10.93 -8.02
C ILE A 68 -10.96 12.15 -8.82
N ARG A 69 -10.32 11.93 -9.97
CA ARG A 69 -10.07 13.05 -10.89
C ARG A 69 -11.36 13.36 -11.65
N CYS A 70 -11.85 14.60 -11.55
CA CYS A 70 -12.78 15.10 -12.55
C CYS A 70 -12.00 15.31 -13.85
N VAL A 71 -12.38 14.55 -14.88
CA VAL A 71 -11.93 14.79 -16.26
C VAL A 71 -12.96 15.75 -16.84
N GLU A 72 -12.57 17.00 -17.08
CA GLU A 72 -13.39 17.91 -17.89
C GLU A 72 -13.52 17.28 -19.29
N ARG A 73 -14.76 17.18 -19.78
CA ARG A 73 -15.07 16.64 -21.10
C ARG A 73 -14.60 17.58 -22.20
#